data_AF-A0A418X4K0-F1
#
_entry.id   AF-A0A418X4K0-F1
#
_cell.length_a   1.000
_cell.length_b   1.000
_cell.length_c   1.000
_cell.angle_alpha   90.00
_cell.angle_beta   90.00
_cell.angle_gamma   90.00
#
_symmetry.space_group_name_H-M   'P 1'
#
loop_
_entity.id
_entity.type
_entity.pdbx_description
1 polymer ?
#
loop_
_entity_poly.entity_id
_entity_poly.type
_entity_poly.pdbx_seq_one_letter_code
_entity_poly.pdbx_strand_id
1 'polypeptide(L)'
;MKGSLVLAPGTAIATFVKGRYPNQAHGNHAAIYVRQDSAAIYVLDQWKGKSRITIRPLYFKGKDKNGNYIDPSNNADAFSVID
;
A
#
# COMPACT_ATOMS: atom_id res chain seq x y z
N MET A 1 -6.54 -3.42 -5.44
CA MET A 1 -7.12 -2.29 -4.67
C MET A 1 -7.78 -1.25 -5.56
N LYS A 2 -7.04 -0.68 -6.52
CA LYS A 2 -7.56 0.28 -7.49
C LYS A 2 -8.86 -0.24 -8.11
N GLY A 3 -9.95 0.51 -7.95
CA GLY A 3 -11.26 0.16 -8.51
C GLY A 3 -12.03 -0.98 -7.80
N SER A 4 -11.52 -1.54 -6.70
CA SER A 4 -12.34 -2.44 -5.86
C SER A 4 -13.34 -1.59 -5.09
N LEU A 5 -14.58 -1.55 -5.57
CA LEU A 5 -15.64 -0.62 -5.14
C LEU A 5 -16.09 -0.76 -3.68
N VAL A 6 -15.60 -1.75 -2.91
CA VAL A 6 -16.09 -2.00 -1.55
C VAL A 6 -14.99 -2.51 -0.60
N LEU A 7 -13.84 -1.83 -0.52
CA LEU A 7 -12.97 -2.03 0.65
C LEU A 7 -13.53 -1.24 1.84
N ALA A 8 -13.84 -1.95 2.92
CA ALA A 8 -14.26 -1.32 4.17
C ALA A 8 -13.09 -0.55 4.80
N PRO A 9 -13.31 0.66 5.34
CA PRO A 9 -12.35 1.29 6.23
C PRO A 9 -11.99 0.33 7.37
N GLY A 10 -10.70 0.23 7.71
CA GLY A 10 -10.19 -0.72 8.71
C GLY A 10 -9.56 -1.99 8.13
N THR A 11 -9.72 -2.27 6.83
CA THR A 11 -9.12 -3.45 6.21
C THR A 11 -7.59 -3.43 6.30
N ALA A 12 -7.02 -4.54 6.79
CA ALA A 12 -5.57 -4.73 6.85
C ALA A 12 -5.01 -5.00 5.46
N ILE A 13 -3.94 -4.28 5.12
CA ILE A 13 -3.33 -4.31 3.79
C ILE A 13 -1.82 -4.32 3.87
N ALA A 14 -1.17 -4.91 2.87
CA ALA A 14 0.28 -4.92 2.80
C ALA A 14 0.77 -4.88 1.36
N THR A 15 2.05 -4.56 1.16
CA THR A 15 2.73 -4.72 -0.12
C THR A 15 2.92 -6.19 -0.45
N PHE A 16 2.51 -6.61 -1.65
CA PHE A 16 2.75 -7.96 -2.16
C PHE A 16 3.58 -7.91 -3.44
N VAL A 17 4.56 -8.81 -3.57
CA VAL A 17 5.28 -9.04 -4.84
C VAL A 17 4.99 -10.47 -5.26
N LYS A 18 4.44 -10.64 -6.48
CA LYS A 18 4.02 -11.94 -7.03
C LYS A 18 3.10 -12.73 -6.09
N GLY A 19 2.15 -12.05 -5.44
CA GLY A 19 1.13 -12.68 -4.58
C GLY A 19 1.62 -13.13 -3.19
N ARG A 20 2.86 -12.78 -2.80
CA ARG A 20 3.38 -13.04 -1.44
C ARG A 20 3.90 -11.76 -0.81
N TYR A 21 3.81 -11.68 0.52
CA TYR A 21 4.52 -10.67 1.28
C TYR A 21 6.02 -10.96 1.13
N PRO A 22 6.82 -10.05 0.56
CA PRO A 22 8.10 -10.44 -0.01
C PRO A 22 9.25 -10.57 1.00
N ASN A 23 9.01 -10.29 2.30
CA ASN A 23 10.01 -10.37 3.39
C ASN A 23 11.38 -9.77 3.00
N GLN A 24 11.39 -8.72 2.18
CA GLN A 24 12.62 -8.05 1.78
C GLN A 24 13.14 -7.16 2.91
N ALA A 25 14.45 -6.86 2.91
CA ALA A 25 15.05 -5.95 3.87
C ALA A 25 14.42 -4.54 3.83
N HIS A 26 13.94 -4.12 2.66
CA HIS A 26 13.31 -2.83 2.40
C HIS A 26 12.15 -3.00 1.40
N GLY A 27 11.24 -2.01 1.34
CA GLY A 27 10.14 -2.01 0.37
C GLY A 27 8.86 -2.70 0.84
N ASN A 28 8.92 -3.50 1.90
CA ASN A 28 7.72 -4.06 2.52
C ASN A 28 7.02 -2.99 3.36
N HIS A 29 5.70 -2.94 3.30
CA HIS A 29 4.91 -2.11 4.19
C HIS A 29 3.56 -2.74 4.48
N ALA A 30 3.05 -2.54 5.68
CA ALA A 30 1.71 -2.91 6.08
C ALA A 30 0.99 -1.69 6.64
N ALA A 31 -0.30 -1.57 6.38
CA ALA A 31 -1.09 -0.43 6.78
C ALA A 31 -2.57 -0.82 6.97
N ILE A 32 -3.34 0.11 7.51
CA ILE A 32 -4.81 0.00 7.57
C ILE A 32 -5.42 0.89 6.50
N TYR A 33 -6.25 0.32 5.64
CA TYR A 33 -6.98 1.07 4.62
C TYR A 33 -8.03 1.98 5.27
N VAL A 34 -8.09 3.25 4.85
CA VAL A 34 -9.10 4.22 5.33
C VAL A 34 -10.12 4.52 4.24
N ARG A 35 -9.65 4.94 3.05
CA ARG A 35 -10.48 5.29 1.89
C ARG A 35 -9.63 5.33 0.61
N GLN A 36 -10.24 5.56 -0.54
CA GLN A 36 -9.53 5.84 -1.79
C GLN A 36 -10.30 6.87 -2.63
N ASP A 37 -9.58 7.49 -3.54
CA ASP A 37 -10.14 8.26 -4.65
C ASP A 37 -9.51 7.76 -5.97
N SER A 38 -9.72 8.48 -7.07
CA SER A 38 -9.18 8.09 -8.38
C SER A 38 -7.64 8.16 -8.45
N ALA A 39 -6.99 8.87 -7.54
CA ALA A 39 -5.55 9.15 -7.57
C ALA A 39 -4.75 8.37 -6.50
N ALA A 40 -5.37 8.07 -5.34
CA ALA A 40 -4.66 7.46 -4.21
C ALA A 40 -5.55 6.58 -3.32
N ILE A 41 -4.90 5.69 -2.55
CA ILE A 41 -5.46 5.12 -1.32
C ILE A 41 -4.94 5.92 -0.12
N TYR A 42 -5.77 6.09 0.89
CA TYR A 42 -5.41 6.73 2.16
C TYR A 42 -5.29 5.65 3.21
N VAL A 43 -4.16 5.64 3.90
CA VAL A 43 -3.81 4.59 4.84
C VAL A 43 -3.41 5.18 6.17
N LEU A 44 -3.77 4.49 7.25
CA LEU A 44 -3.27 4.74 8.59
C LEU A 44 -2.06 3.83 8.81
N ASP A 45 -0.89 4.42 9.04
CA ASP A 45 0.34 3.65 9.21
C ASP A 45 1.39 4.32 10.11
N GLN A 46 2.44 3.54 10.42
CA GLN A 46 3.63 3.93 11.17
C GLN A 46 4.86 3.18 10.63
N TRP A 47 6.05 3.74 10.87
CA TRP A 47 7.34 3.06 10.69
C TRP A 47 8.37 3.65 11.67
N LYS A 48 9.55 3.03 11.81
CA LYS A 48 10.58 3.40 12.82
C LYS A 48 11.00 4.89 12.80
N GLY A 49 10.88 5.58 11.67
CA GLY A 49 11.22 6.99 11.51
C GLY A 49 10.03 7.96 11.61
N LYS A 50 8.81 7.45 11.81
CA LYS A 50 7.58 8.27 11.90
C LYS A 50 7.18 8.42 13.35
N SER A 51 7.15 9.65 13.86
CA SER A 51 6.90 9.93 15.27
C SER A 51 5.46 9.66 15.72
N ARG A 52 4.49 9.66 14.81
CA ARG A 52 3.07 9.45 15.12
C ARG A 52 2.41 8.59 14.07
N ILE A 53 1.40 7.83 14.48
CA ILE A 53 0.47 7.19 13.57
C ILE A 53 -0.37 8.28 12.91
N THR A 54 -0.33 8.37 11.59
CA THR A 54 -1.10 9.38 10.83
C THR A 54 -1.64 8.78 9.54
N ILE A 55 -2.70 9.40 9.02
CA ILE A 55 -3.21 9.10 7.69
C ILE A 55 -2.31 9.76 6.65
N ARG A 56 -1.93 9.02 5.59
CA ARG A 56 -1.23 9.58 4.43
C ARG A 56 -1.77 9.00 3.12
N PRO A 57 -1.68 9.75 2.01
CA PRO A 57 -1.99 9.23 0.69
C PRO A 57 -0.85 8.35 0.16
N LEU A 58 -1.21 7.26 -0.49
CA LEU A 58 -0.37 6.47 -1.37
C LEU A 58 -0.91 6.62 -2.79
N TYR A 59 -0.14 7.22 -3.68
CA TYR A 59 -0.56 7.43 -5.06
C TYR A 59 -0.40 6.16 -5.90
N PHE A 60 -1.25 5.99 -6.92
CA PHE A 60 -1.07 4.95 -7.93
C PHE A 60 0.09 5.35 -8.87
N LYS A 61 1.24 4.67 -8.75
CA LYS A 61 2.46 5.00 -9.51
C LYS A 61 2.76 3.99 -10.63
N GLY A 62 2.08 2.85 -10.65
CA GLY A 62 2.30 1.79 -11.64
C GLY A 62 3.61 1.01 -11.43
N LYS A 63 4.13 0.47 -12.53
CA LYS A 63 5.32 -0.40 -12.56
C LYS A 63 6.38 0.18 -13.50
N ASP A 64 7.65 -0.15 -13.24
CA ASP A 64 8.75 0.15 -14.13
C ASP A 64 8.71 -0.76 -15.39
N LYS A 65 9.61 -0.50 -16.33
CA LYS A 65 9.76 -1.28 -17.58
C LYS A 65 10.03 -2.78 -17.37
N ASN A 66 10.49 -3.17 -16.19
CA ASN A 66 10.81 -4.55 -15.83
C ASN A 66 9.65 -5.22 -15.06
N GLY A 67 8.54 -4.51 -14.85
CA GLY A 67 7.36 -5.01 -14.15
C GLY A 67 7.44 -4.91 -12.61
N ASN A 68 8.44 -4.23 -12.05
CA ASN A 68 8.53 -3.98 -10.61
C ASN A 68 7.68 -2.77 -10.23
N TYR A 69 7.04 -2.80 -9.07
CA TYR A 69 6.34 -1.62 -8.57
C TYR A 69 7.34 -0.49 -8.29
N ILE A 70 7.03 0.70 -8.80
CA ILE A 70 7.83 1.89 -8.52
C ILE A 70 7.60 2.28 -7.06
N ASP A 71 8.65 2.38 -6.25
CA ASP A 71 8.57 2.82 -4.84
C ASP A 71 7.47 2.08 -4.04
N PRO A 72 7.59 0.75 -3.85
CA PRO A 72 6.49 -0.12 -3.43
C PRO A 72 5.80 0.31 -2.12
N SER A 73 6.55 0.75 -1.11
CA SER A 73 6.00 1.19 0.19
C SER A 73 5.18 2.49 0.10
N ASN A 74 5.31 3.23 -1.00
CA ASN A 74 4.62 4.47 -1.27
C ASN A 74 3.80 4.42 -2.58
N ASN A 75 3.47 3.22 -3.05
CA ASN A 75 2.73 3.00 -4.28
C ASN A 75 1.50 2.15 -4.00
N ALA A 76 0.33 2.74 -4.19
CA ALA A 76 -0.93 2.06 -3.95
C ALA A 76 -1.12 0.79 -4.79
N ASP A 77 -0.51 0.71 -5.97
CA ASP A 77 -0.58 -0.47 -6.84
C ASP A 77 0.14 -1.69 -6.24
N ALA A 78 1.09 -1.47 -5.32
CA ALA A 78 1.81 -2.54 -4.66
C ALA A 78 1.02 -3.21 -3.52
N PHE A 79 -0.06 -2.59 -3.05
CA PHE A 79 -0.81 -3.07 -1.88
C PHE A 79 -1.95 -4.03 -2.25
N SER A 80 -2.14 -5.06 -1.44
CA SER A 80 -3.29 -5.98 -1.49
C SER A 80 -3.82 -6.24 -0.08
N VAL A 81 -5.05 -6.75 0.01
CA VAL A 81 -5.67 -7.18 1.28
C VAL A 81 -4.88 -8.37 1.84
N ILE A 82 -4.72 -8.41 3.16
CA ILE A 82 -4.19 -9.56 3.89
C ILE A 82 -5.37 -10.49 4.19
N ASP A 83 -5.22 -11.78 3.88
CA ASP A 83 -6.19 -12.86 4.11
C ASP A 83 -5.48 -14.06 4.76
#